data_AF-A0A840MRQ5-F1
#
_entry.id   AF-A0A840MRQ5-F1
#
_cell.length_a   1.000
_cell.length_b   1.000
_cell.length_c   1.000
_cell.angle_alpha   90.00
_cell.angle_beta   90.00
_cell.angle_gamma   90.00
#
_symmetry.space_group_name_H-M   'P 1'
#
loop_
_entity.id
_entity.type
_entity.pdbx_description
1 polymer ?
#
loop_
_entity_poly.entity_id
_entity_poly.type
_entity_poly.pdbx_seq_one_letter_code
_entity_poly.pdbx_strand_id
1 'polypeptide(L)'
;MIAARAKERDIQNLLKSNLDLIGQSVAFAPIKDEYIVFSEFPLGNGSVDFVVFTDRSRMDVVLIEIKGADFPFVNSDGRVHADINEAAQKIRERYAYIRSNYEYFRREVHSIRKEVEAGKQRYNSLLGPNGYLHVDPEKDIDIKGIVIGGTTRDDMTESRIRHQLEIDSPRIKFESWDSWLRKNGGVGGELCDAYAQ
;
A
#
# COMPACT_ATOMS: atom_id res chain seq x y z
N MET A 1 13.31 13.62 5.21
CA MET A 1 13.44 12.21 5.60
C MET A 1 12.38 11.95 6.65
N ILE A 2 11.57 10.89 6.54
CA ILE A 2 10.98 10.30 7.76
C ILE A 2 12.16 10.12 8.71
N ALA A 3 12.05 10.58 9.96
CA ALA A 3 13.18 10.47 10.89
C ALA A 3 13.66 9.03 10.88
N ALA A 4 14.86 8.79 10.36
CA ALA A 4 15.50 7.49 10.38
C ALA A 4 15.42 7.02 11.84
N ARG A 5 14.61 5.98 12.13
CA ARG A 5 14.16 5.45 13.44
C ARG A 5 12.65 5.46 13.75
N ALA A 6 11.79 6.03 12.91
CA ALA A 6 10.34 5.93 13.14
C ALA A 6 9.90 4.46 13.16
N LYS A 7 9.21 4.03 14.23
CA LYS A 7 8.76 2.65 14.38
C LYS A 7 7.53 2.41 13.51
N GLU A 8 7.28 1.15 13.16
CA GLU A 8 6.12 0.72 12.36
C GLU A 8 4.81 1.31 12.88
N ARG A 9 4.59 1.23 14.21
CA ARG A 9 3.39 1.76 14.86
C ARG A 9 3.22 3.27 14.69
N ASP A 10 4.31 4.03 14.79
CA ASP A 10 4.24 5.49 14.71
C ASP A 10 3.89 5.92 13.28
N ILE A 11 4.53 5.28 12.29
CA ILE A 11 4.22 5.52 10.87
C ILE A 11 2.78 5.10 10.56
N GLN A 12 2.33 3.95 11.07
CA GLN A 12 0.97 3.48 10.87
C GLN A 12 -0.06 4.46 11.46
N ASN A 13 0.16 4.98 12.67
CA ASN A 13 -0.72 5.96 13.30
C ASN A 13 -0.81 7.24 12.47
N LEU A 14 0.32 7.73 11.97
CA LEU A 14 0.37 8.93 11.14
C LEU A 14 -0.41 8.74 9.84
N LEU A 15 -0.16 7.64 9.12
CA LEU A 15 -0.86 7.34 7.87
C LEU A 15 -2.36 7.09 8.09
N LYS A 16 -2.76 6.46 9.21
CA LYS A 16 -4.18 6.31 9.58
C LYS A 16 -4.85 7.65 9.86
N SER A 17 -4.11 8.65 10.34
CA SER A 17 -4.64 9.99 10.59
C SER A 17 -4.82 10.82 9.31
N ASN A 18 -4.07 10.49 8.24
CA ASN A 18 -4.19 11.09 6.92
C ASN A 18 -4.07 10.04 5.81
N LEU A 19 -5.17 9.33 5.55
CA LEU A 19 -5.21 8.26 4.54
C LEU A 19 -5.06 8.77 3.10
N ASP A 20 -5.29 10.05 2.88
CA ASP A 20 -5.16 10.70 1.58
C ASP A 20 -3.75 10.53 1.00
N LEU A 21 -2.75 10.55 1.90
CA LEU A 21 -1.35 10.31 1.58
C LEU A 21 -1.11 8.97 0.87
N ILE A 22 -1.82 7.92 1.30
CA ILE A 22 -1.74 6.60 0.69
C ILE A 22 -2.49 6.57 -0.64
N GLY A 23 -3.70 7.14 -0.69
CA GLY A 23 -4.53 7.15 -1.89
C GLY A 23 -3.84 7.81 -3.08
N GLN A 24 -3.31 9.03 -2.86
CA GLN A 24 -2.58 9.79 -3.88
C GLN A 24 -1.30 9.08 -4.35
N SER A 25 -0.65 8.28 -3.48
CA SER A 25 0.58 7.57 -3.84
C SER A 25 0.36 6.39 -4.80
N VAL A 26 -0.88 5.92 -4.91
CA VAL A 26 -1.25 4.74 -5.72
C VAL A 26 -1.98 5.16 -6.99
N ALA A 27 -2.89 6.13 -6.91
CA ALA A 27 -3.61 6.62 -8.07
C ALA A 27 -2.68 7.34 -9.05
N PHE A 28 -2.71 6.95 -10.33
CA PHE A 28 -1.83 7.54 -11.33
C PHE A 28 -2.34 8.92 -11.78
N ALA A 29 -1.45 9.80 -12.27
CA ALA A 29 -1.71 11.24 -12.38
C ALA A 29 -3.03 11.66 -13.08
N PRO A 30 -3.46 11.05 -14.19
CA PRO A 30 -4.77 11.30 -14.82
C PRO A 30 -6.01 11.05 -13.96
N ILE A 31 -5.91 10.21 -12.93
CA ILE A 31 -7.00 9.85 -12.02
C ILE A 31 -6.59 10.01 -10.55
N LYS A 32 -5.65 10.90 -10.28
CA LYS A 32 -5.03 11.06 -8.95
C LYS A 32 -6.00 11.29 -7.79
N ASP A 33 -7.23 11.71 -8.08
CA ASP A 33 -8.29 12.00 -7.11
C ASP A 33 -9.35 10.87 -7.03
N GLU A 34 -9.15 9.76 -7.75
CA GLU A 34 -10.06 8.61 -7.86
C GLU A 34 -9.51 7.41 -7.11
N TYR A 35 -9.72 7.40 -5.80
CA TYR A 35 -9.38 6.26 -4.97
C TYR A 35 -10.35 6.09 -3.81
N ILE A 36 -10.35 4.89 -3.21
CA ILE A 36 -10.86 4.66 -1.87
C ILE A 36 -9.76 3.98 -1.08
N VAL A 37 -9.37 4.57 0.04
CA VAL A 37 -8.35 4.02 0.94
C VAL A 37 -9.05 3.41 2.16
N PHE A 38 -8.57 2.27 2.61
CA PHE A 38 -8.98 1.63 3.86
C PHE A 38 -7.75 1.39 4.72
N SER A 39 -7.91 1.37 6.04
CA SER A 39 -6.87 0.89 6.95
C SER A 39 -7.35 -0.31 7.74
N GLU A 40 -6.45 -1.26 8.01
CA GLU A 40 -6.76 -2.51 8.71
C GLU A 40 -7.88 -3.31 8.02
N PHE A 41 -7.84 -3.36 6.68
CA PHE A 41 -8.86 -4.01 5.88
C PHE A 41 -8.88 -5.53 6.14
N PRO A 42 -10.00 -6.12 6.61
CA PRO A 42 -10.08 -7.55 6.88
C PRO A 42 -9.94 -8.38 5.59
N LEU A 43 -9.03 -9.35 5.59
CA LEU A 43 -8.82 -10.22 4.45
C LEU A 43 -8.24 -11.58 4.90
N GLY A 44 -8.95 -12.66 4.59
CA GLY A 44 -8.57 -14.00 5.02
C GLY A 44 -8.61 -14.13 6.55
N ASN A 45 -7.49 -14.55 7.15
CA ASN A 45 -7.36 -14.77 8.59
C ASN A 45 -6.78 -13.56 9.35
N GLY A 46 -6.70 -12.39 8.74
CA GLY A 46 -6.18 -11.19 9.38
C GLY A 46 -6.61 -9.93 8.65
N SER A 47 -5.79 -8.88 8.76
CA SER A 47 -5.98 -7.62 8.04
C SER A 47 -4.78 -7.33 7.14
N VAL A 48 -4.97 -6.37 6.23
CA VAL A 48 -3.91 -5.67 5.48
C VAL A 48 -3.81 -4.25 6.03
N ASP A 49 -2.60 -3.72 6.22
CA ASP A 49 -2.41 -2.40 6.83
C ASP A 49 -3.20 -1.31 6.10
N PHE A 50 -3.06 -1.26 4.77
CA PHE A 50 -3.86 -0.38 3.92
C PHE A 50 -4.29 -1.09 2.64
N VAL A 51 -5.49 -0.76 2.16
CA VAL A 51 -5.99 -1.20 0.86
C VAL A 51 -6.46 0.01 0.07
N VAL A 52 -6.11 0.06 -1.21
CA VAL A 52 -6.57 1.11 -2.12
C VAL A 52 -7.38 0.49 -3.26
N PHE A 53 -8.61 0.97 -3.44
CA PHE A 53 -9.39 0.74 -4.66
C PHE A 53 -9.18 1.93 -5.60
N THR A 54 -8.82 1.68 -6.85
CA THR A 54 -8.64 2.74 -7.86
C THR A 54 -8.84 2.19 -9.27
N ASP A 55 -8.43 2.98 -10.27
CA ASP A 55 -8.57 2.76 -11.70
C ASP A 55 -10.01 2.89 -12.22
N ARG A 56 -10.16 2.84 -13.54
CA ARG A 56 -11.43 2.91 -14.27
C ARG A 56 -11.60 1.64 -15.09
N SER A 57 -12.83 1.35 -15.51
CA SER A 57 -13.20 0.12 -16.23
C SER A 57 -13.06 -1.14 -15.37
N ARG A 58 -11.84 -1.57 -15.04
CA ARG A 58 -11.57 -2.65 -14.06
C ARG A 58 -11.04 -2.02 -12.78
N MET A 59 -11.42 -2.56 -11.64
CA MET A 59 -10.94 -2.03 -10.36
C MET A 59 -9.58 -2.63 -10.03
N ASP A 60 -8.62 -1.76 -9.76
CA ASP A 60 -7.38 -2.13 -9.09
C ASP A 60 -7.65 -2.26 -7.58
N VAL A 61 -7.23 -3.36 -6.98
CA VAL A 61 -7.20 -3.56 -5.53
C VAL A 61 -5.74 -3.72 -5.10
N VAL A 62 -5.20 -2.69 -4.47
CA VAL A 62 -3.80 -2.61 -4.06
C VAL A 62 -3.68 -2.89 -2.57
N LEU A 63 -3.03 -3.98 -2.22
CA LEU A 63 -2.73 -4.38 -0.83
C LEU A 63 -1.39 -3.78 -0.41
N ILE A 64 -1.35 -3.07 0.71
CA ILE A 64 -0.14 -2.38 1.17
C ILE A 64 0.17 -2.86 2.59
N GLU A 65 1.38 -3.41 2.77
CA GLU A 65 1.94 -3.74 4.08
C GLU A 65 3.11 -2.79 4.35
N ILE A 66 3.14 -2.21 5.55
CA ILE A 66 4.19 -1.29 5.96
C ILE A 66 5.03 -1.86 7.09
N LYS A 67 6.29 -1.46 7.15
CA LYS A 67 7.22 -1.73 8.25
C LYS A 67 7.90 -0.44 8.70
N GLY A 68 8.58 -0.48 9.84
CA GLY A 68 9.30 0.67 10.41
C GLY A 68 10.39 1.24 9.48
N ALA A 69 10.84 2.46 9.78
CA ALA A 69 11.99 3.12 9.16
C ALA A 69 13.24 3.07 10.09
N ASP A 70 13.26 2.12 11.02
CA ASP A 70 14.28 1.95 12.06
C ASP A 70 15.32 0.86 11.77
N PHE A 71 15.23 0.27 10.57
CA PHE A 71 16.17 -0.71 10.05
C PHE A 71 16.48 -0.41 8.57
N PRO A 72 17.59 -0.90 8.01
CA PRO A 72 17.88 -0.71 6.59
C PRO A 72 17.09 -1.69 5.73
N PHE A 73 16.61 -1.29 4.54
CA PHE A 73 15.96 -2.21 3.61
C PHE A 73 16.87 -3.41 3.25
N VAL A 74 18.15 -3.11 3.01
CA VAL A 74 19.22 -4.09 2.78
C VAL A 74 20.22 -4.07 3.94
N ASN A 75 20.47 -5.22 4.52
CA ASN A 75 21.47 -5.43 5.57
C ASN A 75 22.90 -5.19 5.07
N SER A 76 23.84 -5.03 5.99
CA SER A 76 25.26 -4.85 5.65
C SER A 76 25.88 -6.06 4.93
N ASP A 77 25.25 -7.23 5.04
CA ASP A 77 25.66 -8.46 4.33
C ASP A 77 25.04 -8.58 2.92
N GLY A 78 24.32 -7.55 2.46
CA GLY A 78 23.68 -7.51 1.14
C GLY A 78 22.34 -8.24 1.05
N ARG A 79 21.82 -8.80 2.16
CA ARG A 79 20.51 -9.47 2.19
C ARG A 79 19.39 -8.50 2.51
N VAL A 80 18.19 -8.78 1.99
CA VAL A 80 16.96 -8.06 2.34
C VAL A 80 16.65 -8.29 3.82
N HIS A 81 16.23 -7.25 4.54
CA HIS A 81 15.86 -7.36 5.94
C HIS A 81 14.69 -8.34 6.15
N ALA A 82 14.68 -9.06 7.28
CA ALA A 82 13.68 -10.10 7.57
C ALA A 82 12.24 -9.55 7.54
N ASP A 83 12.02 -8.37 8.13
CA ASP A 83 10.71 -7.71 8.20
C ASP A 83 10.10 -7.42 6.81
N ILE A 84 10.93 -7.11 5.80
CA ILE A 84 10.47 -6.92 4.42
C ILE A 84 9.98 -8.24 3.83
N ASN A 85 10.70 -9.34 4.09
CA ASN A 85 10.29 -10.68 3.66
C ASN A 85 9.02 -11.14 4.37
N GLU A 86 8.87 -10.83 5.66
CA GLU A 86 7.66 -11.11 6.43
C GLU A 86 6.44 -10.37 5.84
N ALA A 87 6.57 -9.07 5.57
CA ALA A 87 5.52 -8.27 4.94
C ALA A 87 5.13 -8.82 3.55
N ALA A 88 6.13 -9.17 2.73
CA ALA A 88 5.89 -9.80 1.44
C ALA A 88 5.15 -11.14 1.57
N GLN A 89 5.53 -11.94 2.56
CA GLN A 89 4.89 -13.22 2.84
C GLN A 89 3.41 -13.04 3.23
N LYS A 90 3.08 -12.04 4.05
CA LYS A 90 1.68 -11.69 4.35
C LYS A 90 0.90 -11.38 3.07
N ILE A 91 1.42 -10.54 2.16
CA ILE A 91 0.77 -10.25 0.88
C ILE A 91 0.56 -11.53 0.04
N ARG A 92 1.56 -12.41 -0.04
CA ARG A 92 1.43 -13.69 -0.77
C ARG A 92 0.34 -14.59 -0.18
N GLU A 93 0.20 -14.63 1.13
CA GLU A 93 -0.88 -15.36 1.80
C GLU A 93 -2.26 -14.76 1.47
N ARG A 94 -2.37 -13.43 1.41
CA ARG A 94 -3.60 -12.75 0.96
C ARG A 94 -3.92 -13.06 -0.49
N TYR A 95 -2.92 -13.10 -1.37
CA TYR A 95 -3.12 -13.52 -2.76
C TYR A 95 -3.61 -14.95 -2.87
N ALA A 96 -3.03 -15.87 -2.10
CA ALA A 96 -3.48 -17.26 -2.06
C ALA A 96 -4.95 -17.35 -1.63
N TYR A 97 -5.32 -16.62 -0.56
CA TYR A 97 -6.71 -16.55 -0.11
C TYR A 97 -7.65 -15.98 -1.18
N ILE A 98 -7.32 -14.84 -1.79
CA ILE A 98 -8.12 -14.22 -2.85
C ILE A 98 -8.29 -15.19 -4.01
N ARG A 99 -7.20 -15.84 -4.47
CA ARG A 99 -7.26 -16.78 -5.58
C ARG A 99 -8.19 -17.95 -5.31
N SER A 100 -8.17 -18.49 -4.09
CA SER A 100 -9.07 -19.58 -3.68
C SER A 100 -10.53 -19.14 -3.51
N ASN A 101 -10.80 -17.84 -3.38
CA ASN A 101 -12.13 -17.28 -3.08
C ASN A 101 -12.51 -16.13 -4.04
N TYR A 102 -12.02 -16.17 -5.28
CA TYR A 102 -11.95 -14.98 -6.15
C TYR A 102 -13.31 -14.34 -6.40
N GLU A 103 -14.32 -15.11 -6.82
CA GLU A 103 -15.63 -14.54 -7.16
C GLU A 103 -16.34 -13.94 -5.95
N TYR A 104 -16.18 -14.56 -4.77
CA TYR A 104 -16.69 -13.99 -3.53
C TYR A 104 -16.01 -12.65 -3.22
N PHE A 105 -14.67 -12.65 -3.25
CA PHE A 105 -13.87 -11.45 -2.95
C PHE A 105 -14.18 -10.32 -3.94
N ARG A 106 -14.26 -10.62 -5.25
CA ARG A 106 -14.59 -9.67 -6.32
C ARG A 106 -15.92 -8.96 -6.07
N ARG A 107 -16.97 -9.72 -5.72
CA ARG A 107 -18.29 -9.16 -5.39
C ARG A 107 -18.25 -8.34 -4.12
N GLU A 108 -17.53 -8.81 -3.10
CA GLU A 108 -17.39 -8.15 -1.81
C GLU A 108 -16.74 -6.77 -1.96
N VAL A 109 -15.60 -6.67 -2.65
CA VAL A 109 -14.91 -5.37 -2.83
C VAL A 109 -15.76 -4.39 -3.65
N HIS A 110 -16.51 -4.85 -4.66
CA HIS A 110 -17.44 -3.98 -5.39
C HIS A 110 -18.63 -3.54 -4.54
N SER A 111 -19.11 -4.40 -3.65
CA SER A 111 -20.16 -4.05 -2.68
C SER A 111 -19.66 -2.97 -1.71
N ILE A 112 -18.49 -3.18 -1.11
CA ILE A 112 -17.84 -2.22 -0.20
C ILE A 112 -17.62 -0.88 -0.90
N ARG A 113 -17.11 -0.88 -2.13
CA ARG A 113 -16.94 0.33 -2.94
C ARG A 113 -18.24 1.12 -3.05
N LYS A 114 -19.34 0.48 -3.48
CA LYS A 114 -20.66 1.13 -3.63
C LYS A 114 -21.17 1.69 -2.30
N GLU A 115 -20.91 1.01 -1.20
CA GLU A 115 -21.28 1.48 0.14
C GLU A 115 -20.52 2.74 0.53
N VAL A 116 -19.21 2.79 0.29
CA VAL A 116 -18.37 3.96 0.60
C VAL A 116 -18.70 5.14 -0.31
N GLU A 117 -18.91 4.90 -1.61
CA GLU A 117 -19.38 5.92 -2.57
C GLU A 117 -20.76 6.51 -2.17
N ALA A 118 -21.60 5.71 -1.50
CA ALA A 118 -22.87 6.17 -0.93
C ALA A 118 -22.72 6.87 0.44
N GLY A 119 -21.49 7.09 0.91
CA GLY A 119 -21.19 7.80 2.16
C GLY A 119 -21.17 6.91 3.42
N LYS A 120 -21.19 5.58 3.29
CA LYS A 120 -21.04 4.69 4.46
C LYS A 120 -19.56 4.54 4.83
N GLN A 121 -19.26 4.62 6.12
CA GLN A 121 -17.92 4.35 6.63
C GLN A 121 -17.67 2.84 6.75
N ARG A 122 -16.58 2.34 6.15
CA ARG A 122 -16.14 0.94 6.25
C ARG A 122 -14.65 0.88 6.52
N TYR A 123 -14.20 0.11 7.51
CA TYR A 123 -12.77 -0.15 7.77
C TYR A 123 -11.90 1.13 7.76
N ASN A 124 -12.36 2.16 8.48
CA ASN A 124 -11.74 3.50 8.48
C ASN A 124 -11.47 4.02 7.05
N SER A 125 -12.48 3.97 6.18
CA SER A 125 -12.35 4.37 4.78
C SER A 125 -12.17 5.87 4.60
N LEU A 126 -11.43 6.25 3.56
CA LEU A 126 -11.44 7.59 2.98
C LEU A 126 -11.75 7.49 1.48
N LEU A 127 -12.74 8.26 1.04
CA LEU A 127 -13.10 8.41 -0.36
C LEU A 127 -12.34 9.60 -0.94
N GLY A 128 -11.64 9.39 -2.05
CA GLY A 128 -10.85 10.42 -2.72
C GLY A 128 -11.72 11.57 -3.28
N PRO A 129 -11.11 12.72 -3.60
CA PRO A 129 -11.84 13.96 -3.90
C PRO A 129 -12.82 13.88 -5.07
N ASN A 130 -12.60 12.99 -6.06
CA ASN A 130 -13.55 12.82 -7.16
C ASN A 130 -14.89 12.23 -6.69
N GLY A 131 -14.91 11.51 -5.56
CA GLY A 131 -16.13 10.99 -4.93
C GLY A 131 -16.67 9.68 -5.49
N TYR A 132 -16.07 9.12 -6.55
CA TYR A 132 -16.49 7.83 -7.13
C TYR A 132 -15.43 7.22 -8.04
N LEU A 133 -15.50 5.90 -8.23
CA LEU A 133 -14.68 5.13 -9.17
C LEU A 133 -15.53 4.69 -10.37
N HIS A 134 -15.04 4.94 -11.59
CA HIS A 134 -15.73 4.57 -12.84
C HIS A 134 -15.50 3.11 -13.25
N VAL A 135 -15.60 2.20 -12.29
CA VAL A 135 -15.37 0.75 -12.50
C VAL A 135 -16.68 0.01 -12.77
N ASP A 136 -16.60 -1.01 -13.60
CA ASP A 136 -17.73 -1.87 -13.96
C ASP A 136 -17.81 -3.06 -12.96
N PRO A 137 -18.89 -3.20 -12.18
CA PRO A 137 -19.04 -4.28 -11.20
C PRO A 137 -19.05 -5.70 -11.79
N GLU A 138 -19.30 -5.84 -13.08
CA GLU A 138 -19.34 -7.15 -13.74
C GLU A 138 -17.97 -7.57 -14.27
N LYS A 139 -16.99 -6.67 -14.30
CA LYS A 139 -15.64 -6.98 -14.74
C LYS A 139 -14.80 -7.61 -13.63
N ASP A 140 -13.71 -8.24 -14.08
CA ASP A 140 -12.63 -8.69 -13.21
C ASP A 140 -11.91 -7.53 -12.53
N ILE A 141 -11.22 -7.86 -11.43
CA ILE A 141 -10.38 -6.95 -10.68
C ILE A 141 -8.91 -7.31 -10.82
N ASP A 142 -8.05 -6.30 -10.79
CA ASP A 142 -6.60 -6.47 -10.81
C ASP A 142 -6.05 -6.34 -9.39
N ILE A 143 -5.43 -7.41 -8.88
CA ILE A 143 -4.82 -7.43 -7.54
C ILE A 143 -3.34 -7.09 -7.64
N LYS A 144 -2.89 -6.12 -6.83
CA LYS A 144 -1.51 -5.63 -6.73
C LYS A 144 -1.10 -5.52 -5.26
N GLY A 145 0.21 -5.48 -5.01
CA GLY A 145 0.80 -5.53 -3.69
C GLY A 145 1.94 -4.54 -3.58
N ILE A 146 2.09 -3.90 -2.43
CA ILE A 146 3.18 -2.97 -2.14
C ILE A 146 3.69 -3.27 -0.74
N VAL A 147 5.01 -3.45 -0.61
CA VAL A 147 5.70 -3.49 0.68
C VAL A 147 6.52 -2.21 0.82
N ILE A 148 6.32 -1.48 1.91
CA ILE A 148 7.11 -0.27 2.23
C ILE A 148 7.80 -0.47 3.58
N GLY A 149 9.12 -0.34 3.64
CA GLY A 149 9.82 -0.50 4.91
C GLY A 149 11.31 -0.22 4.85
N GLY A 150 11.88 0.10 5.99
CA GLY A 150 13.30 0.41 6.16
C GLY A 150 13.77 1.64 5.39
N THR A 151 15.06 1.95 5.55
CA THR A 151 15.72 3.09 4.90
C THR A 151 16.73 2.63 3.84
N THR A 152 17.03 3.51 2.90
CA THR A 152 18.08 3.30 1.88
C THR A 152 19.46 3.53 2.49
N ARG A 153 20.37 2.57 2.27
CA ARG A 153 21.81 2.73 2.58
C ARG A 153 22.63 3.03 1.34
N ASP A 154 22.38 2.26 0.27
CA ASP A 154 22.99 2.39 -1.04
C ASP A 154 21.87 2.27 -2.07
N ASP A 155 21.55 3.38 -2.72
CA ASP A 155 20.44 3.50 -3.67
C ASP A 155 20.58 2.52 -4.84
N MET A 156 21.80 2.29 -5.33
CA MET A 156 21.99 1.44 -6.50
C MET A 156 21.88 -0.05 -6.13
N THR A 157 22.48 -0.44 -5.01
CA THR A 157 22.39 -1.82 -4.53
C THR A 157 20.95 -2.16 -4.16
N GLU A 158 20.24 -1.26 -3.46
CA GLU A 158 18.83 -1.46 -3.11
C GLU A 158 17.95 -1.58 -4.36
N SER A 159 18.13 -0.71 -5.36
CA SER A 159 17.34 -0.76 -6.59
C SER A 159 17.52 -2.08 -7.35
N ARG A 160 18.73 -2.66 -7.38
CA ARG A 160 18.98 -3.97 -8.01
C ARG A 160 18.29 -5.09 -7.25
N ILE A 161 18.39 -5.08 -5.92
CA ILE A 161 17.78 -6.10 -5.06
C ILE A 161 16.25 -6.03 -5.15
N ARG A 162 15.67 -4.82 -5.10
CA ARG A 162 14.23 -4.62 -5.31
C ARG A 162 13.76 -5.15 -6.65
N HIS A 163 14.49 -4.85 -7.73
CA HIS A 163 14.15 -5.37 -9.05
C HIS A 163 14.12 -6.91 -9.07
N GLN A 164 15.10 -7.56 -8.43
CA GLN A 164 15.10 -9.02 -8.30
C GLN A 164 13.90 -9.54 -7.49
N LEU A 165 13.56 -8.90 -6.37
CA LEU A 165 12.37 -9.26 -5.58
C LEU A 165 11.08 -9.15 -6.40
N GLU A 166 10.96 -8.11 -7.23
CA GLU A 166 9.78 -7.88 -8.08
C GLU A 166 9.68 -8.91 -9.22
N ILE A 167 10.81 -9.41 -9.72
CA ILE A 167 10.87 -10.55 -10.64
C ILE A 167 10.38 -11.83 -9.93
N ASP A 168 10.87 -12.07 -8.71
CA ASP A 168 10.56 -13.29 -7.95
C ASP A 168 9.14 -13.28 -7.37
N SER A 169 8.57 -12.09 -7.17
CA SER A 169 7.22 -11.87 -6.62
C SER A 169 6.41 -10.97 -7.55
N PRO A 170 6.00 -11.50 -8.71
CA PRO A 170 5.26 -10.70 -9.69
C PRO A 170 3.99 -10.14 -9.04
N ARG A 171 3.70 -8.87 -9.33
CA ARG A 171 2.60 -8.07 -8.74
C ARG A 171 2.86 -7.53 -7.33
N ILE A 172 4.01 -7.77 -6.71
CA ILE A 172 4.42 -7.09 -5.48
C ILE A 172 5.52 -6.08 -5.82
N LYS A 173 5.29 -4.80 -5.52
CA LYS A 173 6.30 -3.75 -5.56
C LYS A 173 6.96 -3.62 -4.19
N PHE A 174 8.24 -3.28 -4.20
CA PHE A 174 9.01 -3.10 -2.97
C PHE A 174 9.60 -1.70 -2.93
N GLU A 175 9.43 -0.99 -1.82
CA GLU A 175 9.96 0.34 -1.61
C GLU A 175 10.60 0.46 -0.22
N SER A 176 11.73 1.17 -0.14
CA SER A 176 12.16 1.79 1.10
C SER A 176 11.33 3.06 1.36
N TRP A 177 11.29 3.52 2.61
CA TRP A 177 10.64 4.80 2.93
C TRP A 177 11.28 5.96 2.17
N ASP A 178 12.61 5.96 2.01
CA ASP A 178 13.29 7.01 1.27
C ASP A 178 12.89 7.02 -0.21
N SER A 179 12.81 5.85 -0.85
CA SER A 179 12.35 5.72 -2.25
C SER A 179 10.89 6.14 -2.41
N TRP A 180 10.00 5.69 -1.52
CA TRP A 180 8.58 6.02 -1.55
C TRP A 180 8.35 7.53 -1.36
N LEU A 181 9.02 8.16 -0.39
CA LEU A 181 8.93 9.60 -0.14
C LEU A 181 9.44 10.43 -1.33
N ARG A 182 10.55 10.02 -1.97
CA ARG A 182 11.07 10.71 -3.16
C ARG A 182 10.05 10.73 -4.30
N LYS A 183 9.36 9.61 -4.52
CA LYS A 183 8.34 9.47 -5.58
C LYS A 183 7.09 10.28 -5.28
N ASN A 184 6.72 10.34 -4.01
CA ASN A 184 5.46 10.93 -3.56
C ASN A 184 5.68 12.27 -2.85
N GLY A 185 6.76 13.01 -3.14
CA GLY A 185 7.24 14.15 -2.33
C GLY A 185 6.26 15.30 -2.03
N GLY A 186 5.11 15.41 -2.70
CA GLY A 186 4.02 16.30 -2.26
C GLY A 186 3.33 15.85 -0.96
N VAL A 187 3.31 14.54 -0.73
CA VAL A 187 2.81 13.79 0.44
C VAL A 187 3.89 13.67 1.53
N GLY A 188 5.17 13.67 1.11
CA GLY A 188 6.32 13.46 1.99
C GLY A 188 6.67 14.63 2.92
N GLY A 189 6.19 15.86 2.63
CA GLY A 189 6.41 17.03 3.49
C GLY A 189 5.80 16.85 4.88
N GLU A 190 4.55 16.43 4.95
CA GLU A 190 3.84 16.18 6.22
C GLU A 190 4.49 15.06 7.07
N LEU A 191 4.99 14.02 6.40
CA LEU A 191 5.71 12.91 7.05
C LEU A 191 7.11 13.33 7.56
N CYS A 192 7.76 14.30 6.92
CA CYS A 192 9.05 14.83 7.39
C CYS A 192 8.87 15.78 8.58
N ASP A 193 7.84 16.62 8.54
CA ASP A 193 7.58 17.64 9.57
C ASP A 193 7.12 17.02 10.89
N ALA A 194 6.35 15.92 10.84
CA ALA A 194 5.87 15.21 12.03
C ALA A 194 6.99 14.57 12.89
N TYR A 195 8.20 14.38 12.33
CA TYR A 195 9.33 13.76 13.02
C TYR A 195 10.60 14.63 13.03
N ALA A 196 10.51 15.91 12.64
CA ALA A 196 11.60 16.88 12.75
C ALA A 196 11.62 17.61 14.12
N GLN A 197 10.74 17.22 15.06
CA GLN A 197 10.66 17.70 16.45
C GLN A 197 11.10 16.61 17.42
#